data_AF-A0A7U3YK74-F1
#
_entry.id   AF-A0A7U3YK74-F1
#
_cell.length_a   1.000
_cell.length_b   1.000
_cell.length_c   1.000
_cell.angle_alpha   90.00
_cell.angle_beta   90.00
_cell.angle_gamma   90.00
#
_symmetry.space_group_name_H-M   'P 1'
#
loop_
_entity.id
_entity.type
_entity.pdbx_description
1 polymer ?
#
loop_
_entity_poly.entity_id
_entity_poly.type
_entity_poly.pdbx_seq_one_letter_code
_entity_poly.pdbx_strand_id
1 'polypeptide(L)'
;MGAIQTMVRALCIGALLTGCAGQTTDPRQGGLFSYNPDAYEQRLRDRRDQLTQVEQANQSEEARTSGLRAEQSAQLEEKAALERQLKKLSSSIASLEKDVKKKRAATATQQKERQRILHELQTLQSSARTADDMEDPEEKRLELERLKAKRDQLEKEASNLMKL
;
A
#
# COMPACT_ATOMS: atom_id res chain seq x y z
N MET A 1 68.27 23.00 29.78
CA MET A 1 68.86 23.54 31.01
C MET A 1 68.58 25.03 30.99
N GLY A 2 67.54 25.47 31.69
CA GLY A 2 67.64 25.81 33.11
C GLY A 2 68.03 27.29 33.19
N ALA A 3 67.03 28.16 33.31
CA ALA A 3 66.77 28.92 34.55
C ALA A 3 67.66 30.19 34.58
N ILE A 4 67.13 31.39 34.77
CA ILE A 4 66.76 31.98 36.07
C ILE A 4 66.21 33.38 35.70
N GLN A 5 64.93 33.70 35.93
CA GLN A 5 64.47 34.42 37.14
C GLN A 5 65.26 35.73 37.32
N THR A 6 64.69 36.90 37.05
CA THR A 6 64.12 37.78 38.09
C THR A 6 63.84 39.16 37.47
N MET A 7 62.93 39.92 38.11
CA MET A 7 62.48 41.29 37.75
C MET A 7 61.56 41.30 36.53
N VAL A 8 60.25 41.46 36.65
CA VAL A 8 59.59 42.61 37.27
C VAL A 8 58.19 42.20 37.73
N ARG A 9 58.01 42.08 39.04
CA ARG A 9 56.72 42.36 39.69
C ARG A 9 56.49 43.86 39.57
N ALA A 10 55.47 44.29 38.82
CA ALA A 10 54.63 45.46 39.11
C ALA A 10 53.84 45.89 37.86
N LEU A 11 52.73 45.19 37.57
CA LEU A 11 51.52 45.89 37.10
C LEU A 11 50.31 44.96 37.27
N CYS A 12 49.81 44.92 38.50
CA CYS A 12 48.40 44.62 38.72
C CYS A 12 47.55 45.75 38.11
N ILE A 13 46.32 45.40 37.73
CA ILE A 13 45.21 46.29 37.33
C ILE A 13 45.11 46.48 35.81
N GLY A 14 44.30 45.62 35.16
CA GLY A 14 43.88 45.84 33.78
C GLY A 14 43.04 44.70 33.23
N ALA A 15 41.72 44.92 33.17
CA ALA A 15 40.73 44.17 32.38
C ALA A 15 40.26 42.80 32.90
N LEU A 16 39.54 42.82 34.03
CA LEU A 16 38.61 41.76 34.47
C LEU A 16 37.14 42.08 34.14
N LEU A 17 36.85 42.94 33.15
CA LEU A 17 35.49 43.48 32.95
C LEU A 17 35.04 43.61 31.49
N THR A 18 35.20 42.56 30.68
CA THR A 18 34.40 42.44 29.45
C THR A 18 34.08 40.98 29.14
N GLY A 19 32.81 40.60 29.25
CA GLY A 19 32.28 39.53 28.41
C GLY A 19 31.73 38.28 29.10
N CYS A 20 31.14 38.37 30.29
CA CYS A 20 30.13 37.39 30.71
C CYS A 20 28.76 38.07 30.79
N ALA A 21 28.33 38.66 29.67
CA ALA A 21 26.90 38.87 29.47
C ALA A 21 26.28 37.48 29.33
N GLY A 22 25.86 36.92 30.47
CA GLY A 22 25.00 35.75 30.53
C GLY A 22 23.65 36.11 29.92
N GLN A 23 23.58 36.19 28.60
CA GLN A 23 22.32 35.99 27.88
C GLN A 23 22.06 34.48 27.84
N THR A 24 21.87 33.89 29.02
CA THR A 24 21.15 32.63 29.08
C THR A 24 19.69 32.96 28.82
N THR A 25 19.18 32.52 27.68
CA THR A 25 17.75 32.57 27.34
C THR A 25 16.98 31.43 28.02
N ASP A 26 17.63 30.66 28.91
CA ASP A 26 17.02 29.62 29.73
C ASP A 26 16.44 30.23 31.04
N PRO A 27 15.11 30.32 31.18
CA PRO A 27 14.48 30.87 32.38
C PRO A 27 14.68 30.00 33.64
N ARG A 28 15.26 28.80 33.51
CA ARG A 28 15.58 27.90 34.63
C ARG A 28 16.94 28.16 35.25
N GLN A 29 17.78 29.02 34.64
CA GLN A 29 19.16 29.26 35.08
C GLN A 29 19.42 30.67 35.63
N GLY A 30 18.42 31.57 35.63
CA GLY A 30 18.58 32.93 36.13
C GLY A 30 17.58 33.27 37.24
N GLY A 31 18.07 33.66 38.42
CA GLY A 31 17.26 34.16 39.54
C GLY A 31 16.53 35.48 39.25
N LEU A 32 15.87 36.04 40.28
CA LEU A 32 14.87 37.14 40.32
C LEU A 32 15.02 38.36 39.37
N PHE A 33 16.14 38.53 38.67
CA PHE A 33 16.44 39.63 37.73
C PHE A 33 16.61 39.18 36.26
N SER A 34 16.33 37.92 35.92
CA SER A 34 16.56 37.33 34.59
C SER A 34 15.43 37.54 33.57
N TYR A 35 14.43 38.39 33.89
CA TYR A 35 13.33 38.65 32.97
C TYR A 35 13.82 39.43 31.74
N ASN A 36 13.92 38.73 30.61
CA ASN A 36 14.13 39.32 29.30
C ASN A 36 12.83 39.20 28.48
N PRO A 37 12.07 40.30 28.30
CA PRO A 37 10.81 40.29 27.56
C PRO A 37 11.00 39.85 26.10
N ASP A 38 12.10 40.22 25.45
CA ASP A 38 12.37 39.85 24.06
C ASP A 38 12.60 38.34 23.91
N ALA A 39 13.30 37.72 24.86
CA ALA A 39 13.49 36.27 24.89
C ALA A 39 12.19 35.51 25.15
N TYR A 40 11.26 36.10 25.92
CA TYR A 40 9.94 35.53 26.13
C TYR A 40 9.08 35.60 24.86
N GLU A 41 9.05 36.75 24.19
CA GLU A 41 8.37 36.93 22.91
C GLU A 41 8.92 35.99 21.83
N GLN A 42 10.24 35.79 21.79
CA GLN A 42 10.86 34.83 20.88
C GLN A 42 10.38 33.40 21.14
N ARG A 43 10.36 32.94 22.40
CA ARG A 43 9.81 31.61 22.74
C ARG A 43 8.33 31.46 22.38
N LEU A 44 7.54 32.53 22.49
CA LEU A 44 6.14 32.51 22.06
C LEU A 44 6.02 32.39 20.55
N ARG A 45 6.85 33.11 19.77
CA ARG A 45 6.92 32.96 18.31
C ARG A 45 7.33 31.54 17.93
N ASP A 46 8.42 31.03 18.49
CA ASP A 46 8.90 29.68 18.21
C ASP A 46 7.83 28.61 18.50
N ARG A 47 7.07 28.76 19.59
CA ARG A 47 5.96 27.84 19.92
C ARG A 47 4.79 27.97 18.95
N ARG A 48 4.44 29.18 18.52
CA ARG A 48 3.38 29.40 17.52
C ARG A 48 3.77 28.82 16.16
N ASP A 49 5.02 28.99 15.77
CA ASP A 49 5.57 28.45 14.53
C ASP A 49 5.62 26.92 14.58
N GLN A 50 6.06 26.35 15.70
CA GLN A 50 6.03 24.90 15.94
C GLN A 50 4.61 24.34 15.92
N LEU A 51 3.67 25.00 16.59
CA LEU A 51 2.26 24.58 16.60
C LEU A 51 1.70 24.58 15.17
N THR A 52 1.94 25.65 14.42
CA THR A 52 1.49 25.77 13.02
C THR A 52 2.08 24.66 12.15
N GLN A 53 3.37 24.35 12.32
CA GLN A 53 4.03 23.26 11.58
C GLN A 53 3.42 21.89 11.93
N VAL A 54 3.17 21.63 13.21
CA VAL A 54 2.55 20.36 13.66
C VAL A 54 1.12 20.23 13.15
N GLU A 55 0.33 21.31 13.17
CA GLU A 55 -1.04 21.31 12.64
C GLU A 55 -1.06 21.04 11.13
N GLN A 56 -0.15 21.67 10.37
CA GLN A 56 -0.01 21.40 8.93
C GLN A 56 0.41 19.96 8.64
N ALA A 57 1.37 19.43 9.41
CA ALA A 57 1.79 18.04 9.27
C ALA A 57 0.65 17.06 9.59
N ASN A 58 -0.11 17.31 10.66
CA ASN A 58 -1.28 16.51 11.01
C ASN A 58 -2.34 16.53 9.92
N GLN A 59 -2.66 17.69 9.36
CA GLN A 59 -3.63 17.79 8.25
C GLN A 59 -3.16 17.01 7.01
N SER A 60 -1.88 17.07 6.68
CA SER A 60 -1.29 16.30 5.58
C SER A 60 -1.36 14.79 5.82
N GLU A 61 -1.03 14.33 7.02
CA GLU A 61 -1.10 12.91 7.38
C GLU A 61 -2.54 12.39 7.49
N GLU A 62 -3.48 13.21 7.94
CA GLU A 62 -4.92 12.90 7.93
C GLU A 62 -5.43 12.73 6.50
N ALA A 63 -5.08 13.66 5.60
CA ALA A 63 -5.43 13.55 4.19
C ALA A 63 -4.83 12.29 3.54
N ARG A 64 -3.54 12.01 3.81
CA ARG A 64 -2.86 10.80 3.34
C ARG A 64 -3.53 9.54 3.86
N THR A 65 -3.84 9.49 5.14
CA THR A 65 -4.51 8.35 5.78
C THR A 65 -5.90 8.13 5.19
N SER A 66 -6.66 9.20 4.96
CA SER A 66 -7.97 9.13 4.29
C SER A 66 -7.84 8.58 2.87
N GLY A 67 -6.84 9.05 2.12
CA GLY A 67 -6.56 8.55 0.76
C GLY A 67 -6.24 7.06 0.74
N LEU A 68 -5.34 6.61 1.61
CA LEU A 68 -4.95 5.20 1.72
C LEU A 68 -6.13 4.30 2.14
N ARG A 69 -7.01 4.77 3.04
CA ARG A 69 -8.22 4.02 3.42
C ARG A 69 -9.20 3.88 2.24
N ALA A 70 -9.37 4.94 1.46
CA ALA A 70 -10.22 4.90 0.27
C ALA A 70 -9.65 3.93 -0.77
N GLU A 71 -8.34 3.97 -1.03
CA GLU A 71 -7.67 3.05 -1.95
C GLU A 71 -7.79 1.59 -1.48
N GLN A 72 -7.54 1.32 -0.20
CA GLN A 72 -7.70 0.00 0.38
C GLN A 72 -9.14 -0.52 0.22
N SER A 73 -10.14 0.34 0.46
CA SER A 73 -11.55 -0.05 0.30
C SER A 73 -11.87 -0.41 -1.16
N ALA A 74 -11.38 0.36 -2.12
CA ALA A 74 -11.57 0.09 -3.54
C ALA A 74 -10.92 -1.23 -3.97
N GLN A 75 -9.70 -1.50 -3.51
CA GLN A 75 -9.01 -2.77 -3.78
C GLN A 75 -9.76 -3.98 -3.20
N LEU A 76 -10.30 -3.86 -2.00
CA LEU A 76 -11.10 -4.93 -1.37
C LEU A 76 -12.40 -5.19 -2.14
N GLU A 77 -13.10 -4.14 -2.57
CA GLU A 77 -14.31 -4.26 -3.38
C GLU A 77 -14.02 -4.92 -4.73
N GLU A 78 -12.92 -4.52 -5.38
CA GLU A 78 -12.46 -5.11 -6.62
C GLU A 78 -12.16 -6.60 -6.47
N LYS A 79 -11.38 -6.97 -5.45
CA LYS A 79 -11.06 -8.38 -5.18
C LYS A 79 -12.33 -9.20 -4.98
N ALA A 80 -13.27 -8.70 -4.17
CA ALA A 80 -14.56 -9.36 -3.94
C ALA A 80 -15.38 -9.48 -5.23
N ALA A 81 -15.31 -8.50 -6.14
CA ALA A 81 -15.96 -8.57 -7.44
C ALA A 81 -15.35 -9.66 -8.32
N LEU A 82 -14.02 -9.78 -8.37
CA LEU A 82 -13.32 -10.80 -9.14
C LEU A 82 -13.63 -12.22 -8.64
N GLU A 83 -13.62 -12.43 -7.31
CA GLU A 83 -13.99 -13.70 -6.69
C GLU A 83 -15.42 -14.13 -7.06
N ARG A 84 -16.38 -13.18 -7.03
CA ARG A 84 -17.76 -13.45 -7.47
C ARG A 84 -17.82 -13.86 -8.94
N GLN A 85 -17.03 -13.23 -9.80
CA GLN A 85 -16.98 -13.57 -11.22
C GLN A 85 -16.35 -14.95 -11.46
N LEU A 86 -15.28 -15.30 -10.76
CA LEU A 86 -14.67 -16.64 -10.82
C LEU A 86 -15.64 -17.72 -10.34
N LYS A 87 -16.36 -17.48 -9.24
CA LYS A 87 -17.39 -18.40 -8.75
C LYS A 87 -18.51 -18.61 -9.78
N LYS A 88 -18.95 -17.53 -10.44
CA LYS A 88 -19.94 -17.61 -11.53
C LYS A 88 -19.40 -18.36 -12.74
N LEU A 89 -18.13 -18.17 -13.09
CA LEU A 89 -17.50 -18.91 -14.18
C LEU A 89 -17.40 -20.41 -13.86
N SER A 90 -16.95 -20.75 -12.66
CA SER A 90 -16.86 -22.13 -12.15
C SER A 90 -18.22 -22.85 -12.18
N SER A 91 -19.30 -22.19 -11.76
CA SER A 91 -20.64 -22.77 -11.87
C SER A 91 -21.12 -22.92 -13.32
N SER A 92 -20.77 -21.97 -14.19
CA SER A 92 -21.07 -22.04 -15.63
C SER A 92 -20.32 -23.21 -16.30
N ILE A 93 -19.04 -23.43 -15.97
CA ILE A 93 -18.25 -24.56 -16.48
C ILE A 93 -18.88 -25.88 -16.05
N ALA A 94 -19.25 -26.01 -14.76
CA ALA A 94 -19.91 -27.21 -14.25
C ALA A 94 -21.27 -27.49 -14.92
N SER A 95 -22.04 -26.43 -15.21
CA SER A 95 -23.30 -26.57 -15.96
C SER A 95 -23.05 -27.06 -17.39
N LEU A 96 -22.09 -26.44 -18.09
CA LEU A 96 -21.72 -26.83 -19.45
C LEU A 96 -21.22 -28.28 -19.49
N GLU A 97 -20.40 -28.69 -18.53
CA GLU A 97 -19.93 -30.07 -18.38
C GLU A 97 -21.10 -31.04 -18.21
N LYS A 98 -22.07 -30.72 -17.35
CA LYS A 98 -23.29 -31.52 -17.16
C LYS A 98 -24.10 -31.63 -18.45
N ASP A 99 -24.24 -30.55 -19.18
CA ASP A 99 -24.99 -30.54 -20.43
C ASP A 99 -24.30 -31.37 -21.51
N VAL A 100 -22.99 -31.23 -21.70
CA VAL A 100 -22.19 -32.07 -22.60
C VAL A 100 -22.27 -33.55 -22.20
N LYS A 101 -22.24 -33.87 -20.90
CA LYS A 101 -22.41 -35.25 -20.41
C LYS A 101 -23.77 -35.85 -20.77
N LYS A 102 -24.85 -35.07 -20.71
CA LYS A 102 -26.20 -35.54 -21.03
C LYS A 102 -26.43 -35.80 -22.52
N LYS A 103 -25.66 -35.16 -23.40
CA LYS A 103 -25.81 -35.33 -24.85
C LYS A 103 -25.34 -36.72 -25.28
N ARG A 104 -26.12 -37.34 -26.17
CA ARG A 104 -25.77 -38.60 -26.83
C ARG A 104 -24.93 -38.30 -28.06
N ALA A 105 -23.79 -38.95 -28.19
CA ALA A 105 -23.02 -39.00 -29.42
C ALA A 105 -23.53 -40.17 -30.26
N ALA A 106 -23.85 -39.93 -31.53
CA ALA A 106 -24.35 -40.93 -32.47
C ALA A 106 -23.22 -41.62 -33.25
N THR A 107 -22.06 -40.96 -33.40
CA THR A 107 -20.91 -41.48 -34.13
C THR A 107 -19.66 -41.56 -33.25
N ALA A 108 -18.69 -42.40 -33.65
CA ALA A 108 -17.40 -42.49 -32.97
C ALA A 108 -16.66 -41.14 -32.95
N THR A 109 -16.78 -40.36 -34.03
CA THR A 109 -16.20 -39.01 -34.13
C THR A 109 -16.82 -38.06 -33.10
N GLN A 110 -18.16 -38.05 -33.00
CA GLN A 110 -18.87 -37.25 -31.99
C GLN A 110 -18.51 -37.70 -30.56
N GLN A 111 -18.30 -39.00 -30.35
CA GLN A 111 -17.92 -39.51 -29.03
C GLN A 111 -16.51 -39.06 -28.63
N LYS A 112 -15.55 -39.11 -29.56
CA LYS A 112 -14.19 -38.60 -29.36
C LYS A 112 -14.20 -37.10 -29.07
N GLU A 113 -14.97 -36.34 -29.84
CA GLU A 113 -15.04 -34.89 -29.67
C GLU A 113 -15.71 -34.50 -28.34
N ARG A 114 -16.78 -35.19 -27.95
CA ARG A 114 -17.38 -35.04 -26.62
C ARG A 114 -16.39 -35.32 -25.50
N GLN A 115 -15.57 -36.37 -25.62
CA GLN A 115 -14.54 -36.67 -24.63
C GLN A 115 -13.47 -35.57 -24.56
N ARG A 116 -13.02 -35.04 -25.70
CA ARG A 116 -12.09 -33.90 -25.76
C ARG A 116 -12.65 -32.69 -25.02
N ILE A 117 -13.89 -32.29 -25.33
CA ILE A 117 -14.55 -31.14 -24.69
C ILE A 117 -14.66 -31.36 -23.18
N LEU A 118 -15.04 -32.56 -22.72
CA LEU A 118 -15.11 -32.85 -21.28
C LEU A 118 -13.76 -32.74 -20.58
N HIS A 119 -12.69 -33.24 -21.21
CA HIS A 119 -11.34 -33.09 -20.67
C HIS A 119 -10.93 -31.62 -20.59
N GLU A 120 -11.18 -30.84 -21.64
CA GLU A 120 -10.87 -29.41 -21.64
C GLU A 120 -11.67 -28.63 -20.59
N LEU A 121 -12.94 -28.98 -20.36
CA LEU A 121 -13.74 -28.40 -19.27
C LEU A 121 -13.16 -28.74 -17.90
N GLN A 122 -12.65 -29.95 -17.70
CA GLN A 122 -11.98 -30.33 -16.45
C GLN A 122 -10.68 -29.56 -16.26
N THR A 123 -9.87 -29.40 -17.31
CA THR A 123 -8.67 -28.55 -17.25
C THR A 123 -9.03 -27.11 -16.94
N LEU A 124 -10.05 -26.57 -17.60
CA LEU A 124 -10.53 -25.21 -17.39
C LEU A 124 -11.05 -24.99 -15.96
N GLN A 125 -11.74 -25.98 -15.40
CA GLN A 125 -12.20 -25.96 -14.01
C GLN A 125 -11.03 -25.91 -13.02
N SER A 126 -9.95 -26.66 -13.28
CA SER A 126 -8.73 -26.59 -12.48
C SER A 126 -8.05 -25.23 -12.58
N SER A 127 -7.92 -24.68 -13.79
CA SER A 127 -7.37 -23.34 -13.98
C SER A 127 -8.21 -22.26 -13.29
N ALA A 128 -9.53 -22.38 -13.29
CA ALA A 128 -10.41 -21.45 -12.57
C ALA A 128 -10.21 -21.51 -11.05
N ARG A 129 -9.83 -22.67 -10.48
CA ARG A 129 -9.46 -22.78 -9.06
C ARG A 129 -8.12 -22.11 -8.78
N THR A 130 -7.11 -22.37 -9.60
CA THR A 130 -5.81 -21.70 -9.48
C THR A 130 -5.92 -20.18 -9.61
N ALA A 131 -6.79 -19.70 -10.50
CA ALA A 131 -7.07 -18.28 -10.64
C ALA A 131 -7.73 -17.68 -9.38
N ASP A 132 -8.52 -18.46 -8.64
CA ASP A 132 -9.13 -18.02 -7.37
C ASP A 132 -8.08 -17.79 -6.28
N ASP A 133 -7.00 -18.56 -6.30
CA ASP A 133 -5.87 -18.45 -5.37
C ASP A 133 -4.90 -17.30 -5.70
N MET A 134 -5.07 -16.60 -6.84
CA MET A 134 -4.20 -15.48 -7.23
C MET A 134 -4.41 -14.27 -6.30
N GLU A 135 -3.28 -13.70 -5.84
CA GLU A 135 -3.24 -12.52 -4.96
C GLU A 135 -3.28 -11.21 -5.74
N ASP A 136 -2.58 -11.13 -6.87
CA ASP A 136 -2.56 -9.93 -7.71
C ASP A 136 -3.90 -9.77 -8.46
N PRO A 137 -4.65 -8.67 -8.22
CA PRO A 137 -5.93 -8.44 -8.89
C PRO A 137 -5.82 -8.28 -10.41
N GLU A 138 -4.72 -7.73 -10.93
CA GLU A 138 -4.53 -7.54 -12.37
C GLU A 138 -4.25 -8.88 -13.07
N GLU A 139 -3.39 -9.72 -12.48
CA GLU A 139 -3.19 -11.09 -12.97
C GLU A 139 -4.49 -11.90 -12.94
N LYS A 140 -5.24 -11.80 -11.83
CA LYS A 140 -6.55 -12.46 -11.67
C LYS A 140 -7.56 -11.97 -12.72
N ARG A 141 -7.57 -10.69 -13.08
CA ARG A 141 -8.41 -10.12 -14.15
C ARG A 141 -8.09 -10.71 -15.51
N LEU A 142 -6.81 -10.69 -15.90
CA LEU A 142 -6.35 -11.20 -17.18
C LEU A 142 -6.65 -12.70 -17.31
N GLU A 143 -6.39 -13.46 -16.25
CA GLU A 143 -6.67 -14.89 -16.23
C GLU A 143 -8.18 -15.15 -16.32
N LEU A 144 -9.01 -14.40 -15.60
CA LEU A 144 -10.46 -14.49 -15.69
C LEU A 144 -10.99 -14.25 -17.12
N GLU A 145 -10.44 -13.26 -17.83
CA GLU A 145 -10.81 -13.01 -19.24
C GLU A 145 -10.41 -14.16 -20.16
N ARG A 146 -9.18 -14.66 -20.01
CA ARG A 146 -8.69 -15.83 -20.74
C ARG A 146 -9.59 -17.05 -20.52
N LEU A 147 -9.98 -17.32 -19.28
CA LEU A 147 -10.84 -18.44 -18.91
C LEU A 147 -12.27 -18.27 -19.47
N LYS A 148 -12.82 -17.06 -19.45
CA LYS A 148 -14.12 -16.76 -20.08
C LYS A 148 -14.09 -17.03 -21.57
N ALA A 149 -13.07 -16.54 -22.27
CA ALA A 149 -12.90 -16.76 -23.71
C ALA A 149 -12.81 -18.26 -24.04
N LYS A 150 -12.04 -19.03 -23.26
CA LYS A 150 -11.93 -20.48 -23.44
C LYS A 150 -13.26 -21.20 -23.17
N ARG A 151 -14.01 -20.80 -22.14
CA ARG A 151 -15.35 -21.32 -21.88
C ARG A 151 -16.29 -21.06 -23.06
N ASP A 152 -16.31 -19.83 -23.57
CA ASP A 152 -17.17 -19.45 -24.70
C ASP A 152 -16.81 -20.22 -25.97
N GLN A 153 -15.52 -20.49 -26.19
CA GLN A 153 -15.07 -21.36 -27.27
C GLN A 153 -15.62 -22.79 -27.10
N LEU A 154 -15.45 -23.39 -25.92
CA LEU A 154 -15.93 -24.74 -25.63
C LEU A 154 -17.45 -24.85 -25.73
N GLU A 155 -18.17 -23.79 -25.35
CA GLU A 155 -19.62 -23.70 -25.49
C GLU A 155 -20.05 -23.73 -26.97
N LYS A 156 -19.34 -23.01 -27.84
CA LYS A 156 -19.57 -23.04 -29.30
C LYS A 156 -19.26 -24.43 -29.88
N GLU A 157 -18.14 -25.02 -29.50
CA GLU A 157 -17.76 -26.37 -29.95
C GLU A 157 -18.79 -27.42 -29.51
N ALA A 158 -19.25 -27.34 -28.25
CA ALA A 158 -20.31 -28.18 -27.73
C ALA A 158 -21.63 -27.98 -28.49
N SER A 159 -22.01 -26.73 -28.82
CA SER A 159 -23.20 -26.42 -29.62
C SER A 159 -23.11 -27.02 -31.03
N ASN A 160 -21.94 -26.96 -31.66
CA ASN A 160 -21.71 -27.53 -33.00
C ASN A 160 -21.82 -29.06 -32.98
N LEU A 161 -21.30 -29.71 -31.93
CA LEU A 161 -21.49 -31.15 -31.72
C LEU A 161 -22.97 -31.55 -31.60
N MET A 162 -23.84 -30.65 -31.14
CA MET A 162 -25.29 -30.90 -31.03
C MET A 162 -26.05 -30.71 -32.35
N LYS A 163 -25.46 -30.06 -33.35
CA LYS A 163 -26.10 -29.79 -34.65
C LYS A 163 -25.79 -30.84 -35.72
N LEU A 164 -24.80 -31.69 -35.47
CA LEU A 164 -24.35 -32.79 -36.34
C LEU A 164 -25.03 -34.10 -35.95
#